data_AF-A0A7R7ZJA2-F1
#
_entry.id   AF-A0A7R7ZJA2-F1
#
_cell.length_a   1.000
_cell.length_b   1.000
_cell.length_c   1.000
_cell.angle_alpha   90.00
_cell.angle_beta   90.00
_cell.angle_gamma   90.00
#
_symmetry.space_group_name_H-M   'P 1'
#
loop_
_entity.id
_entity.type
_entity.pdbx_description
1 polymer ?
#
loop_
_entity_poly.entity_id
_entity_poly.type
_entity_poly.pdbx_seq_one_letter_code
_entity_poly.pdbx_strand_id
1 'polypeptide(L)' 'MRESDIDLDEIIGSENGQFEWDSVNFSETAADAEFTIEGGGEVFVLRASLQDKQREWATSDIKFAERVLDVNGGYRFL' A
#
# COMPACT_ATOMS: atom_id res chain seq x y z
N MET A 1 11.85 -2.26 -23.08
CA MET A 1 10.94 -2.05 -21.94
C MET A 1 11.82 -1.69 -20.76
N ARG A 2 11.56 -0.58 -20.06
CA ARG A 2 12.35 -0.19 -18.88
C ARG A 2 11.54 -0.67 -17.68
N GLU A 3 12.06 -1.64 -16.94
CA GLU A 3 11.49 -1.96 -15.62
C GLU A 3 11.63 -0.74 -14.73
N SER A 4 10.62 -0.49 -13.91
CA SER A 4 10.60 0.56 -12.91
C SER A 4 10.04 -0.07 -11.66
N ASP A 5 10.85 -0.09 -10.62
CA ASP A 5 10.51 -0.58 -9.31
C ASP A 5 10.30 0.63 -8.40
N ILE A 6 9.39 0.50 -7.44
CA ILE A 6 9.19 1.47 -6.38
C ILE A 6 9.28 0.75 -5.04
N ASP A 7 10.02 1.36 -4.12
CA ASP A 7 10.01 0.93 -2.72
C ASP A 7 8.82 1.58 -2.01
N LEU A 8 7.90 0.74 -1.51
CA LEU A 8 6.70 1.21 -0.85
C LEU A 8 6.98 1.72 0.57
N ASP A 9 8.06 1.25 1.20
CA ASP A 9 8.46 1.78 2.52
C ASP A 9 8.91 3.24 2.44
N GLU A 10 9.23 3.78 1.26
CA GLU A 10 9.56 5.20 1.07
C GLU A 10 8.32 6.12 1.06
N ILE A 11 7.11 5.57 0.88
CA ILE A 11 5.89 6.35 0.65
C ILE A 11 4.66 5.89 1.43
N ILE A 12 4.73 4.71 2.07
CA ILE A 12 3.68 4.15 2.92
C ILE A 12 4.29 3.85 4.28
N GLY A 13 3.65 4.39 5.32
CA GLY A 13 3.87 4.00 6.70
C GLY A 13 2.65 3.29 7.28
N SER A 14 2.72 3.02 8.58
CA SER A 14 1.57 2.54 9.33
C SER A 14 1.53 3.12 10.72
N GLU A 15 0.35 3.51 11.17
CA GLU A 15 0.10 4.10 12.48
C GLU A 15 -1.19 3.51 13.05
N ASN A 16 -1.11 2.97 14.27
CA ASN A 16 -2.24 2.35 14.99
C ASN A 16 -3.03 1.32 14.16
N GLY A 17 -2.33 0.41 13.49
CA GLY A 17 -2.95 -0.67 12.72
C GLY A 17 -3.58 -0.24 11.39
N GLN A 18 -3.25 0.95 10.89
CA GLN A 18 -3.73 1.47 9.60
C GLN A 18 -2.57 1.94 8.73
N PHE A 19 -2.72 1.81 7.41
CA PHE A 19 -1.78 2.39 6.46
C PHE A 19 -1.88 3.91 6.41
N GLU A 20 -0.78 4.58 6.11
CA GLU A 20 -0.70 6.03 5.95
C GLU A 20 0.17 6.40 4.75
N TRP A 21 -0.37 7.19 3.82
CA TRP A 21 0.39 7.79 2.72
C TRP A 21 1.33 8.90 3.23
N ASP A 22 2.42 9.15 2.49
CA ASP A 22 3.42 10.19 2.83
C ASP A 22 4.10 9.94 4.19
N SER A 23 4.08 8.68 4.63
CA SER A 23 4.78 8.15 5.79
C SER A 23 5.74 7.06 5.30
N VAL A 24 6.47 6.41 6.21
CA VAL A 24 7.53 5.46 5.84
C VAL A 24 7.49 4.17 6.66
N ASN A 25 8.09 3.12 6.11
CA ASN A 25 8.41 1.86 6.79
C ASN A 25 7.18 1.09 7.33
N PHE A 26 6.08 1.01 6.59
CA PHE A 26 4.94 0.18 7.00
C PHE A 26 5.35 -1.28 7.25
N SER A 27 6.33 -1.78 6.49
CA SER A 27 6.75 -3.18 6.52
C SER A 27 7.32 -3.59 7.88
N GLU A 28 7.83 -2.65 8.68
CA GLU A 28 8.34 -2.89 10.03
C GLU A 28 7.27 -3.40 11.00
N THR A 29 5.99 -3.08 10.73
CA THR A 29 4.84 -3.47 11.56
C THR A 29 3.77 -4.24 10.77
N ALA A 30 4.11 -4.75 9.59
CA ALA A 30 3.18 -5.48 8.74
C ALA A 30 3.46 -6.99 8.70
N ALA A 31 2.39 -7.77 8.54
CA ALA A 31 2.43 -9.20 8.27
C ALA A 31 1.44 -9.55 7.16
N ASP A 32 1.75 -10.62 6.41
CA ASP A 32 0.88 -11.17 5.37
C ASP A 32 0.48 -10.13 4.31
N ALA A 33 1.44 -9.29 3.89
CA ALA A 33 1.22 -8.27 2.88
C ALA A 33 0.95 -8.89 1.50
N GLU A 34 -0.18 -8.55 0.90
CA GLU A 34 -0.60 -9.04 -0.40
C GLU A 34 -1.13 -7.92 -1.31
N PHE A 35 -0.85 -8.07 -2.61
CA PHE A 35 -1.42 -7.22 -3.65
C PHE A 35 -2.62 -7.91 -4.29
N THR A 36 -3.75 -7.21 -4.33
CA THR A 36 -4.96 -7.67 -5.01
C THR A 36 -5.45 -6.62 -6.00
N ILE A 37 -6.20 -7.09 -7.00
CA ILE A 37 -6.90 -6.23 -7.95
C ILE A 37 -8.40 -6.38 -7.68
N GLU A 38 -9.05 -5.29 -7.32
CA GLU A 38 -10.47 -5.21 -7.02
C GLU A 38 -11.21 -4.34 -8.06
N GLY A 39 -12.53 -4.20 -7.91
CA GLY A 39 -13.33 -3.32 -8.75
C GLY A 39 -13.41 -3.74 -10.23
N GLY A 40 -13.29 -5.04 -10.52
CA GLY A 40 -13.35 -5.53 -11.90
C GLY A 40 -12.07 -5.37 -12.72
N GLY A 41 -10.94 -5.08 -12.07
CA GLY A 41 -9.63 -4.99 -12.74
C GLY A 41 -8.98 -3.61 -12.67
N GLU A 42 -9.63 -2.64 -12.01
CA GLU A 42 -9.27 -1.22 -12.11
C GLU A 42 -8.61 -0.67 -10.84
N VAL A 43 -8.73 -1.36 -9.71
CA VAL A 43 -8.26 -0.85 -8.41
C VAL A 43 -7.21 -1.80 -7.83
N PHE A 44 -5.97 -1.33 -7.76
CA PHE A 44 -4.89 -2.02 -7.05
C PHE A 44 -4.99 -1.73 -5.55
N VAL A 45 -4.94 -2.79 -4.74
CA VAL A 45 -5.07 -2.73 -3.29
C VAL A 45 -3.89 -3.46 -2.66
N LEU A 46 -3.23 -2.82 -1.70
CA LEU A 46 -2.31 -3.49 -0.77
C LEU A 46 -3.09 -3.78 0.50
N ARG A 47 -3.08 -5.05 0.93
CA ARG A 47 -3.68 -5.50 2.18
C ARG A 47 -2.61 -6.12 3.05
N ALA A 48 -2.64 -5.83 4.34
CA ALA A 48 -1.77 -6.46 5.33
C ALA A 48 -2.44 -6.48 6.70
N SER A 49 -1.94 -7.34 7.59
CA SER A 49 -2.17 -7.20 9.03
C SER A 49 -1.14 -6.23 9.58
N LEU A 50 -1.58 -5.14 10.20
CA LEU A 50 -0.72 -4.11 10.77
C LEU A 50 -0.81 -4.15 12.29
N GLN A 51 0.34 -4.09 12.95
CA GLN A 51 0.43 -4.08 14.40
C GLN A 51 0.24 -2.65 14.94
N ASP A 52 -0.59 -2.50 15.97
CA ASP A 52 -0.75 -1.22 16.68
C ASP A 52 0.22 -1.08 17.88
N LYS A 53 0.11 0.04 18.60
CA LYS A 53 0.95 0.34 19.77
C LYS A 53 0.68 -0.60 20.95
N GLN A 54 -0.45 -1.27 20.99
CA GLN A 54 -0.81 -2.28 21.99
C GLN A 54 -0.34 -3.69 21.58
N ARG A 55 0.31 -3.82 20.42
CA ARG A 55 0.72 -5.09 19.79
C ARG A 55 -0.46 -5.94 19.32
N GLU A 56 -1.63 -5.34 19.16
CA GLU A 56 -2.77 -5.98 18.54
C GLU A 56 -2.65 -5.85 17.02
N TRP A 57 -3.15 -6.84 16.29
CA TRP A 57 -3.09 -6.88 14.84
C TRP A 57 -4.45 -6.55 14.25
N ALA A 58 -4.49 -5.61 13.32
CA ALA A 58 -5.68 -5.25 12.57
C ALA A 58 -5.42 -5.40 11.07
N THR A 59 -6.37 -5.98 10.34
CA THR A 59 -6.29 -6.00 8.88
C THR A 59 -6.64 -4.61 8.35
N SER A 60 -5.75 -4.08 7.51
CA SER A 60 -5.94 -2.81 6.83
C SER A 60 -5.72 -2.98 5.33
N ASP A 61 -6.32 -2.10 4.53
CA ASP A 61 -6.05 -1.99 3.11
C ASP A 61 -5.86 -0.54 2.68
N ILE A 62 -5.03 -0.34 1.66
CA ILE A 62 -4.78 0.95 1.04
C ILE A 62 -4.89 0.81 -0.48
N LYS A 63 -5.61 1.75 -1.10
CA LYS A 63 -5.93 1.69 -2.53
C LYS A 63 -4.97 2.59 -3.29
N PHE A 64 -4.24 2.00 -4.22
CA PHE A 64 -3.32 2.76 -5.07
C PHE A 64 -4.09 3.69 -6.01
N ALA A 65 -5.36 3.41 -6.32
CA ALA A 65 -6.21 4.33 -7.09
C ALA A 65 -6.34 5.74 -6.47
N GLU A 66 -6.00 5.92 -5.18
CA GLU A 66 -6.00 7.22 -4.51
C GLU A 66 -4.78 8.10 -4.86
N ARG A 67 -3.65 7.50 -5.30
CA ARG A 67 -2.38 8.21 -5.57
C ARG A 67 -1.69 7.79 -6.86
N VAL A 68 -2.06 6.67 -7.46
CA VAL A 68 -1.52 6.15 -8.71
C VAL A 68 -2.55 6.34 -9.80
N LEU A 69 -2.25 7.27 -10.71
CA LEU A 69 -2.99 7.42 -11.96
C LEU A 69 -2.47 6.42 -12.99
N ASP A 70 -3.36 5.66 -13.59
CA ASP A 70 -3.09 5.04 -14.89
C ASP A 70 -3.14 6.14 -15.96
N VAL A 71 -1.98 6.46 -16.54
CA VAL A 71 -1.84 7.41 -17.65
C VAL A 71 -1.39 6.64 -18.89
N ASN A 72 -2.36 6.19 -19.70
CA ASN A 72 -2.16 5.47 -20.97
C ASN A 72 -1.30 4.20 -20.83
N GLY A 73 -1.55 3.38 -19.80
CA GLY A 73 -0.80 2.13 -19.56
C GLY A 73 0.55 2.34 -18.86
N GLY A 74 0.75 3.53 -18.28
CA GLY A 74 1.88 3.84 -17.40
C GLY A 74 1.37 4.37 -16.06
N TYR A 75 1.77 3.74 -14.97
CA TYR A 75 1.42 4.17 -13.62
C TYR A 75 2.25 5.39 -13.22
N ARG A 76 1.58 6.44 -12.72
CA ARG A 76 2.23 7.63 -12.15
C ARG A 76 1.71 7.91 -10.74
N PHE A 77 2.62 8.07 -9.79
CA PHE A 77 2.30 8.59 -8.47
C PHE A 77 2.07 10.11 -8.53
N LEU A 78 1.02 10.57 -7.85
CA LEU A 78 0.65 11.98 -7.66
C LEU A 78 1.29 12.57 -6.40
#